data_AF-A0A9R1IVJ8-F1
#
_entry.id   AF-A0A9R1IVJ8-F1
#
_cell.length_a   1.000
_cell.length_b   1.000
_cell.length_c   1.000
_cell.angle_alpha   90.00
_cell.angle_beta   90.00
_cell.angle_gamma   90.00
#
_symmetry.space_group_name_H-M   'P 1'
#
loop_
_entity.id
_entity.type
_entity.pdbx_description
1 polymer ?
#
loop_
_entity_poly.entity_id
_entity_poly.type
_entity_poly.pdbx_seq_one_letter_code
_entity_poly.pdbx_strand_id
1 'polypeptide(L)'
;MQILNEQLAAPSTGLMVKESASPGSGSGSAGGAAEKMGRGRIEIKRIENTTNRQVTFCKRRNGLLKKAYELSVLCDAEVALIVFSGRGRLYEYSNNSVKATIERYKKATSDTSSAGTVAEINAQHYQQESAKLKQQITTLQNSNRTLIGDTMATMSHRDLKQLEGRLDKGLGKIRARKNELLCAEIEYMQRREMELQNNNFFLREKVAETERGQQQTLNMMGAASTSNEYEQNMIHCDPRTFLQFNFMQQQPQYYSQQEDRKSFNSVGR
;
A
#
# COMPACT_ATOMS: atom_id res chain seq x y z
N MET A 1 -48.75 -32.05 9.36
CA MET A 1 -48.55 -31.96 10.82
C MET A 1 -47.70 -30.72 11.09
N GLN A 2 -48.35 -29.67 11.61
CA GLN A 2 -47.85 -28.60 12.51
C GLN A 2 -46.52 -27.85 12.18
N ILE A 3 -46.37 -26.53 12.34
CA ILE A 3 -47.20 -25.40 12.82
C ILE A 3 -46.51 -24.10 12.32
N LEU A 4 -47.33 -23.06 12.13
CA LEU A 4 -47.02 -21.67 11.79
C LEU A 4 -46.17 -20.91 12.83
N ASN A 5 -45.44 -19.89 12.36
CA ASN A 5 -45.28 -18.54 12.96
C ASN A 5 -44.58 -17.66 11.91
N GLU A 6 -45.25 -16.78 11.18
CA GLU A 6 -45.84 -15.48 11.57
C GLU A 6 -44.81 -14.43 11.99
N GLN A 7 -44.48 -13.50 11.08
CA GLN A 7 -44.41 -12.08 11.40
C GLN A 7 -44.55 -11.24 10.11
N LEU A 8 -45.77 -10.75 9.89
CA LEU A 8 -46.11 -9.68 8.96
C LEU A 8 -45.67 -8.33 9.56
N ALA A 9 -44.85 -7.57 8.84
CA ALA A 9 -44.66 -6.15 9.12
C ALA A 9 -45.68 -5.33 8.32
N ALA A 10 -46.62 -4.72 9.03
CA ALA A 10 -47.69 -3.86 8.52
C ALA A 10 -47.16 -2.50 7.97
N PRO A 11 -47.93 -1.83 7.11
CA PRO A 11 -47.59 -0.51 6.58
C PRO A 11 -47.86 0.59 7.63
N SER A 12 -46.86 1.44 7.88
CA SER A 12 -46.96 2.58 8.77
C SER A 12 -47.92 3.64 8.22
N THR A 13 -49.03 3.82 8.91
CA THR A 13 -49.96 4.95 8.81
C THR A 13 -49.36 6.17 9.51
N GLY A 14 -48.91 7.17 8.74
CA GLY A 14 -48.59 8.50 9.24
C GLY A 14 -49.82 9.40 9.23
N LEU A 15 -50.36 9.69 10.42
CA LEU A 15 -51.42 10.66 10.68
C LEU A 15 -51.03 12.08 10.23
N MET A 16 -51.94 12.75 9.53
CA MET A 16 -51.90 14.21 9.31
C MET A 16 -52.46 14.91 10.55
N VAL A 17 -51.67 15.83 11.11
CA VAL A 17 -52.09 16.78 12.14
C VAL A 17 -53.10 17.76 11.52
N LYS A 18 -54.21 17.98 12.24
CA LYS A 18 -55.31 18.88 11.91
C LYS A 18 -55.07 20.19 12.69
N GLU A 19 -54.84 21.29 11.99
CA GLU A 19 -54.83 22.63 12.60
C GLU A 19 -56.07 23.41 12.18
N SER A 20 -56.61 24.14 13.16
CA SER A 20 -57.93 24.73 13.27
C SER A 20 -58.16 25.99 12.43
N ALA A 21 -59.40 26.16 11.98
CA ALA A 21 -59.91 27.34 11.29
C ALA A 21 -60.42 28.42 12.27
N SER A 22 -60.33 29.69 11.86
CA SER A 22 -61.30 30.76 12.17
C SER A 22 -61.14 31.95 11.17
N PRO A 23 -62.19 32.77 10.96
CA PRO A 23 -62.66 33.07 9.61
C PRO A 23 -62.48 34.53 9.16
N GLY A 24 -62.45 34.73 7.84
CA GLY A 24 -62.52 36.04 7.19
C GLY A 24 -63.46 35.99 5.98
N SER A 25 -64.48 36.84 6.03
CA SER A 25 -65.60 37.03 5.10
C SER A 25 -65.23 37.71 3.76
N GLY A 26 -65.96 37.39 2.69
CA GLY A 26 -66.05 38.21 1.45
C GLY A 26 -65.95 37.37 0.17
N SER A 27 -67.06 36.86 -0.35
CA SER A 27 -67.85 37.43 -1.46
C SER A 27 -67.36 37.05 -2.86
N GLY A 28 -68.10 36.13 -3.50
CA GLY A 28 -68.40 36.09 -4.93
C GLY A 28 -67.26 35.82 -5.92
N SER A 29 -67.31 34.67 -6.60
CA SER A 29 -67.63 34.62 -8.04
C SER A 29 -67.28 33.26 -8.66
N ALA A 30 -68.21 32.78 -9.47
CA ALA A 30 -68.07 31.83 -10.57
C ALA A 30 -67.47 30.44 -10.27
N GLY A 31 -68.36 29.44 -10.29
CA GLY A 31 -67.99 28.04 -10.47
C GLY A 31 -67.22 27.85 -11.78
N GLY A 32 -65.93 27.54 -11.67
CA GLY A 32 -65.15 26.92 -12.72
C GLY A 32 -65.04 25.43 -12.41
N ALA A 33 -65.75 24.60 -13.17
CA ALA A 33 -65.49 23.16 -13.18
C ALA A 33 -64.00 22.96 -13.49
N ALA A 34 -63.24 22.44 -12.54
CA ALA A 34 -61.86 22.06 -12.77
C ALA A 34 -61.86 20.83 -13.69
N GLU A 35 -61.91 21.08 -15.00
CA GLU A 35 -61.54 20.11 -16.02
C GLU A 35 -60.22 19.49 -15.59
N LYS A 36 -60.22 18.16 -15.40
CA LYS A 36 -58.97 17.41 -15.28
C LYS A 36 -58.22 17.59 -16.60
N MET A 37 -57.33 18.58 -16.64
CA MET A 37 -56.44 18.85 -17.76
C MET A 37 -55.82 17.52 -18.20
N GLY A 38 -56.17 17.08 -19.41
CA GLY A 38 -55.69 15.83 -19.97
C GLY A 38 -54.15 15.77 -20.05
N ARG A 39 -53.61 14.62 -20.42
CA ARG A 39 -52.16 14.43 -20.58
C ARG A 39 -51.61 15.40 -21.64
N GLY A 40 -51.00 16.50 -21.21
CA GLY A 40 -50.36 17.48 -22.10
C GLY A 40 -49.25 16.85 -22.95
N ARG A 41 -49.20 17.23 -24.23
CA ARG A 41 -48.11 16.86 -25.15
C ARG A 41 -46.81 17.54 -24.67
N ILE A 42 -45.72 16.77 -24.65
CA ILE A 42 -44.37 17.28 -24.33
C ILE A 42 -43.40 16.92 -25.46
N GLU A 43 -42.42 17.79 -25.72
CA GLU A 43 -41.35 17.54 -26.69
C GLU A 43 -40.41 16.41 -26.22
N ILE A 44 -39.88 15.63 -27.16
CA ILE A 44 -38.88 14.58 -26.87
C ILE A 44 -37.49 15.23 -26.80
N LYS A 45 -37.24 15.89 -25.67
CA LYS A 45 -35.93 16.44 -25.27
C LYS A 45 -35.75 16.31 -23.75
N ARG A 46 -34.53 16.60 -23.26
CA ARG A 46 -34.26 16.61 -21.81
C ARG A 46 -35.16 17.65 -21.12
N ILE A 47 -35.83 17.26 -20.04
CA ILE A 47 -36.63 18.18 -19.23
C ILE A 47 -35.68 18.94 -18.30
N GLU A 48 -35.57 20.26 -18.47
CA GLU A 48 -34.62 21.08 -17.69
C GLU A 48 -35.04 21.25 -16.23
N ASN A 49 -36.32 21.52 -15.99
CA ASN A 49 -36.86 21.64 -14.64
C ASN A 49 -36.70 20.31 -13.87
N THR A 50 -35.96 20.35 -12.76
CA THR A 50 -35.57 19.20 -11.95
C THR A 50 -36.76 18.45 -11.35
N THR A 51 -37.74 19.16 -10.82
CA THR A 51 -38.97 18.60 -10.23
C THR A 51 -39.82 17.92 -11.29
N ASN A 52 -40.08 18.59 -12.41
CA ASN A 52 -40.85 18.01 -13.52
C ASN A 52 -40.13 16.79 -14.12
N ARG A 53 -38.80 16.84 -14.21
CA ARG A 53 -37.99 15.71 -14.67
C ARG A 53 -38.10 14.52 -13.72
N GLN A 54 -38.06 14.75 -12.40
CA GLN A 54 -38.19 13.68 -11.41
C GLN A 54 -39.59 13.04 -11.45
N VAL A 55 -40.65 13.84 -11.49
CA VAL A 55 -42.03 13.34 -11.60
C VAL A 55 -42.23 12.56 -12.89
N THR A 56 -41.71 13.07 -14.01
CA THR A 56 -41.79 12.40 -15.31
C THR A 56 -40.99 11.11 -15.33
N PHE A 57 -39.78 11.09 -14.74
CA PHE A 57 -38.98 9.87 -14.58
C PHE A 57 -39.76 8.81 -13.82
N CYS A 58 -40.34 9.14 -12.66
CA CYS A 58 -41.13 8.19 -11.88
C CYS A 58 -42.30 7.62 -12.69
N LYS A 59 -43.06 8.47 -13.40
CA LYS A 59 -44.20 8.05 -14.22
C LYS A 59 -43.77 7.20 -15.42
N ARG A 60 -42.76 7.63 -16.19
CA ARG A 60 -42.30 6.92 -17.39
C ARG A 60 -41.59 5.62 -17.06
N ARG A 61 -40.74 5.60 -16.03
CA ARG A 61 -40.10 4.37 -15.53
C ARG A 61 -41.15 3.34 -15.14
N ASN A 62 -42.16 3.73 -14.36
CA ASN A 62 -43.24 2.81 -13.96
C ASN A 62 -44.07 2.35 -15.15
N GLY A 63 -44.36 3.25 -16.11
CA GLY A 63 -45.05 2.89 -17.35
C GLY A 63 -44.25 1.89 -18.19
N LEU A 64 -42.93 2.07 -18.30
CA LEU A 64 -42.04 1.18 -19.03
C LEU A 64 -41.92 -0.18 -18.34
N LEU A 65 -41.80 -0.22 -17.01
CA LEU A 65 -41.81 -1.46 -16.23
C LEU A 65 -43.11 -2.26 -16.44
N LYS A 66 -44.26 -1.58 -16.43
CA LYS A 66 -45.55 -2.22 -16.73
C LYS A 66 -45.60 -2.79 -18.14
N LYS A 67 -45.07 -2.05 -19.13
CA LYS A 67 -45.01 -2.54 -20.52
C LYS A 67 -44.08 -3.73 -20.69
N ALA A 68 -42.92 -3.73 -20.03
CA ALA A 68 -42.00 -4.86 -20.01
C ALA A 68 -42.66 -6.10 -19.38
N TYR A 69 -43.39 -5.92 -18.28
CA TYR A 69 -44.18 -6.99 -17.65
C TYR A 69 -45.26 -7.54 -18.57
N GLU A 70 -46.09 -6.66 -19.15
CA GLU A 70 -47.14 -7.06 -20.11
C GLU A 70 -46.57 -7.87 -21.27
N LEU A 71 -45.47 -7.41 -21.88
CA LEU A 71 -44.80 -8.13 -22.97
C LEU A 71 -44.31 -9.51 -22.54
N SER A 72 -43.68 -9.60 -21.38
CA SER A 72 -43.16 -10.89 -20.89
C SER A 72 -44.27 -11.90 -20.63
N VAL A 73 -45.42 -11.46 -20.10
CA VAL A 73 -46.55 -12.36 -19.76
C VAL A 73 -47.38 -12.71 -20.99
N LEU A 74 -47.71 -11.73 -21.83
CA LEU A 74 -48.59 -11.95 -22.99
C LEU A 74 -47.94 -12.78 -24.09
N CYS A 75 -46.62 -12.64 -24.26
CA CYS A 75 -45.88 -13.27 -25.35
C CYS A 75 -44.91 -14.37 -24.87
N ASP A 76 -44.90 -14.69 -23.58
CA ASP A 76 -43.89 -15.57 -22.95
C ASP A 76 -42.45 -15.19 -23.33
N ALA A 77 -42.21 -13.88 -23.45
CA ALA A 77 -40.94 -13.35 -23.89
C ALA A 77 -40.01 -13.16 -22.69
N GLU A 78 -38.75 -13.56 -22.82
CA GLU A 78 -37.73 -13.19 -21.85
C GLU A 78 -37.37 -11.71 -21.98
N VAL A 79 -37.62 -10.95 -20.91
CA VAL A 79 -37.44 -9.50 -20.89
C VAL A 79 -36.66 -9.11 -19.64
N ALA A 80 -35.60 -8.32 -19.82
CA ALA A 80 -34.90 -7.63 -18.74
C ALA A 80 -34.82 -6.14 -19.03
N LEU A 81 -35.13 -5.32 -18.03
CA LEU A 81 -35.07 -3.86 -18.08
C LEU A 81 -34.24 -3.34 -16.91
N ILE A 82 -33.26 -2.49 -17.21
CA ILE A 82 -32.38 -1.86 -16.21
C ILE A 82 -32.44 -0.34 -16.42
N VAL A 83 -32.73 0.40 -15.36
CA VAL A 83 -32.82 1.87 -15.38
C VAL A 83 -32.06 2.47 -14.22
N PHE A 84 -31.02 3.25 -14.52
CA PHE A 84 -30.34 4.09 -13.54
C PHE A 84 -30.94 5.50 -13.56
N SER A 85 -31.32 5.99 -12.38
CA SER A 85 -31.67 7.42 -12.25
C SER A 85 -30.42 8.29 -12.37
N GLY A 86 -30.59 9.59 -12.64
CA GLY A 86 -29.49 10.55 -12.63
C GLY A 86 -28.78 10.71 -11.27
N ARG A 87 -29.32 10.11 -10.19
CA ARG A 87 -28.67 10.04 -8.86
C ARG A 87 -28.03 8.67 -8.57
N GLY A 88 -27.91 7.81 -9.58
CA GLY A 88 -27.30 6.47 -9.46
C GLY A 88 -28.22 5.38 -8.88
N ARG A 89 -29.47 5.68 -8.50
CA ARG A 89 -30.40 4.63 -8.01
C ARG A 89 -30.80 3.69 -9.14
N LEU A 90 -30.66 2.39 -8.90
CA LEU A 90 -31.04 1.30 -9.79
C LEU A 90 -32.54 0.98 -9.64
N TYR A 91 -33.20 0.79 -10.78
CA TYR A 91 -34.54 0.22 -10.90
C TYR A 91 -34.52 -0.83 -11.99
N GLU A 92 -35.00 -2.03 -11.72
CA GLU A 92 -34.93 -3.14 -12.66
C GLU A 92 -36.21 -3.97 -12.67
N TYR A 93 -36.39 -4.70 -13.77
CA TYR A 93 -37.40 -5.75 -13.93
C TYR A 93 -36.82 -6.88 -14.75
N SER A 94 -37.10 -8.11 -14.35
CA SER A 94 -36.85 -9.32 -15.14
C SER A 94 -37.90 -10.36 -14.77
N ASN A 95 -38.35 -11.14 -15.75
CA ASN A 95 -39.22 -12.29 -15.50
C ASN A 95 -38.47 -13.51 -14.93
N ASN A 96 -37.14 -13.53 -15.03
CA ASN A 96 -36.29 -14.57 -14.46
C ASN A 96 -35.14 -13.96 -13.65
N SER A 97 -33.99 -13.72 -14.28
CA SER A 97 -32.84 -13.07 -13.66
C SER A 97 -32.16 -12.15 -14.66
N VAL A 98 -31.93 -10.91 -14.24
CA VAL A 98 -31.19 -9.92 -15.05
C VAL A 98 -29.83 -10.49 -15.47
N LYS A 99 -29.13 -11.20 -14.57
CA LYS A 99 -27.86 -11.84 -14.88
C LYS A 99 -28.01 -12.91 -15.95
N ALA A 100 -29.01 -13.79 -15.82
CA ALA A 100 -29.25 -14.86 -16.78
C ALA A 100 -29.60 -14.32 -18.18
N THR A 101 -30.42 -13.27 -18.27
CA THR A 101 -30.76 -12.63 -19.54
C THR A 101 -29.55 -11.94 -20.17
N ILE A 102 -28.71 -11.27 -19.37
CA ILE A 102 -27.44 -10.69 -19.86
C ILE A 102 -26.49 -11.78 -20.36
N GLU A 103 -26.38 -12.91 -19.65
CA GLU A 103 -25.55 -14.05 -20.07
C GLU A 103 -26.05 -14.65 -21.39
N ARG A 104 -27.38 -14.83 -21.53
CA ARG A 104 -27.98 -15.29 -22.79
C ARG A 104 -27.71 -14.30 -23.93
N TYR A 105 -27.83 -13.00 -23.69
CA TYR A 105 -27.50 -11.97 -24.68
C TYR A 105 -26.02 -12.05 -25.10
N LYS A 106 -25.11 -12.18 -24.13
CA LYS A 106 -23.67 -12.32 -24.40
C LYS A 106 -23.39 -13.55 -25.26
N LYS A 107 -24.04 -14.68 -24.98
CA LYS A 107 -23.91 -15.92 -25.77
C LYS A 107 -24.44 -15.73 -27.21
N ALA A 108 -25.64 -15.17 -27.36
CA ALA A 108 -26.25 -14.95 -28.68
C ALA A 108 -25.44 -13.96 -29.55
N THR A 109 -24.78 -12.98 -28.91
CA THR A 109 -23.94 -11.99 -29.61
C THR A 109 -22.52 -12.49 -29.88
N SER A 110 -21.96 -13.35 -29.01
CA SER A 110 -20.66 -14.01 -29.27
C SER A 110 -20.71 -15.00 -30.43
N ASP A 111 -21.84 -15.69 -30.62
CA ASP A 111 -22.02 -16.62 -31.74
C ASP A 111 -22.10 -15.88 -33.11
N THR A 112 -22.40 -14.58 -33.09
CA THR A 112 -22.54 -13.73 -34.29
C THR A 112 -21.28 -12.87 -34.55
N SER A 113 -20.45 -12.65 -33.54
CA SER A 113 -19.26 -11.78 -33.63
C SER A 113 -18.06 -12.45 -32.99
N SER A 114 -17.04 -12.73 -33.80
CA SER A 114 -15.66 -12.99 -33.41
C SER A 114 -15.07 -11.78 -32.65
N ALA A 115 -15.59 -11.50 -31.46
CA ALA A 115 -15.10 -10.48 -30.55
C ALA A 115 -15.00 -11.12 -29.17
N GLY A 116 -13.77 -11.47 -28.77
CA GLY A 116 -13.49 -12.08 -27.48
C GLY A 116 -14.13 -11.28 -26.35
N THR A 117 -14.74 -12.00 -25.42
CA THR A 117 -15.39 -11.41 -24.25
C THR A 117 -14.40 -10.52 -23.47
N VAL A 118 -14.89 -9.52 -22.73
CA VAL A 118 -14.03 -8.68 -21.86
C VAL A 118 -13.18 -9.53 -20.91
N ALA A 119 -13.67 -10.70 -20.50
CA ALA A 119 -12.90 -11.65 -19.69
C ALA A 119 -11.72 -12.27 -20.46
N GLU A 120 -11.90 -12.62 -21.74
CA GLU A 120 -10.81 -13.12 -22.60
C GLU A 120 -9.79 -12.04 -22.92
N ILE A 121 -10.22 -10.80 -23.16
CA ILE A 121 -9.30 -9.66 -23.36
C ILE A 121 -8.44 -9.44 -22.11
N ASN A 122 -9.07 -9.46 -20.93
CA ASN A 122 -8.34 -9.34 -19.66
C ASN A 122 -7.40 -10.52 -19.41
N ALA A 123 -7.83 -11.74 -19.70
CA ALA A 123 -6.99 -12.93 -19.56
C ALA A 123 -5.76 -12.88 -20.50
N GLN A 124 -5.96 -12.47 -21.76
CA GLN A 124 -4.88 -12.29 -22.72
C GLN A 124 -3.90 -11.19 -22.28
N HIS A 125 -4.41 -10.08 -21.77
CA HIS A 125 -3.57 -9.00 -21.23
C HIS A 125 -2.67 -9.49 -20.08
N TYR A 126 -3.24 -10.19 -19.08
CA TYR A 126 -2.44 -10.74 -17.98
C TYR A 126 -1.45 -11.82 -18.45
N GLN A 127 -1.82 -12.62 -19.46
CA GLN A 127 -0.92 -13.59 -20.04
C GLN A 127 0.28 -12.92 -20.72
N GLN A 128 0.06 -11.84 -21.48
CA GLN A 128 1.14 -11.06 -22.11
C GLN A 128 2.07 -10.42 -21.08
N GLU A 129 1.51 -9.78 -20.03
CA GLU A 129 2.32 -9.19 -18.95
C GLU A 129 3.14 -10.26 -18.21
N SER A 130 2.55 -11.44 -17.95
CA SER A 130 3.28 -12.55 -17.34
C SER A 130 4.43 -13.05 -18.23
N ALA A 131 4.25 -13.11 -19.55
CA ALA A 131 5.26 -13.54 -20.49
C ALA A 131 6.42 -12.52 -20.55
N LYS A 132 6.09 -11.23 -20.55
CA LYS A 132 7.06 -10.13 -20.50
C LYS A 132 7.91 -10.18 -19.22
N LEU A 133 7.28 -10.39 -18.06
CA LEU A 133 7.99 -10.52 -16.79
C LEU A 133 8.90 -11.76 -16.79
N LYS A 134 8.42 -12.92 -17.27
CA LYS A 134 9.25 -14.13 -17.41
C LYS A 134 10.46 -13.91 -18.32
N GLN A 135 10.30 -13.16 -19.41
CA GLN A 135 11.40 -12.82 -20.31
C GLN A 135 12.43 -11.91 -19.62
N GLN A 136 11.98 -10.93 -18.84
CA GLN A 136 12.88 -10.07 -18.05
C GLN A 136 13.68 -10.88 -17.02
N ILE A 137 13.03 -11.78 -16.29
CA ILE A 137 13.69 -12.69 -15.34
C ILE A 137 14.76 -13.51 -16.05
N THR A 138 14.40 -14.12 -17.19
CA THR A 138 15.34 -14.94 -17.98
C THR A 138 16.54 -14.13 -18.45
N THR A 139 16.30 -12.88 -18.90
CA THR A 139 17.35 -11.98 -19.36
C THR A 139 18.30 -11.60 -18.23
N LEU A 140 17.76 -11.25 -17.05
CA LEU A 140 18.55 -10.91 -15.86
C LEU A 140 19.35 -12.11 -15.36
N GLN A 141 18.74 -13.29 -15.32
CA GLN A 141 19.42 -14.53 -14.94
C GLN A 141 20.56 -14.86 -15.90
N ASN A 142 20.35 -14.75 -17.21
CA ASN A 142 21.39 -14.98 -18.21
C ASN A 142 22.53 -13.95 -18.10
N SER A 143 22.20 -12.68 -17.82
CA SER A 143 23.21 -11.65 -17.56
C SER A 143 24.03 -11.98 -16.32
N ASN A 144 23.40 -12.43 -15.22
CA ASN A 144 24.13 -12.82 -14.01
C ASN A 144 25.03 -14.03 -14.24
N ARG A 145 24.54 -15.07 -14.94
CA ARG A 145 25.35 -16.24 -15.31
C ARG A 145 26.57 -15.83 -16.14
N THR A 146 26.38 -14.88 -17.07
CA THR A 146 27.46 -14.34 -17.89
C THR A 146 28.48 -13.57 -17.04
N LEU A 147 28.03 -12.73 -16.11
CA LEU A 147 28.92 -11.97 -15.20
C LEU A 147 29.71 -12.87 -14.23
N ILE A 148 29.13 -14.00 -13.83
CA ILE A 148 29.78 -14.98 -12.95
C ILE A 148 30.74 -15.89 -13.72
N GLY A 149 30.56 -16.02 -15.04
CA GLY A 149 31.45 -16.78 -15.93
C GLY A 149 30.89 -18.12 -16.41
N ASP A 150 29.64 -18.47 -16.06
CA ASP A 150 29.02 -19.77 -16.37
C ASP A 150 28.83 -20.03 -17.88
N THR A 151 28.69 -18.97 -18.68
CA THR A 151 28.39 -19.05 -20.13
C THR A 151 29.60 -18.84 -21.02
N MET A 152 30.81 -18.73 -20.45
CA MET A 152 32.02 -18.35 -21.19
C MET A 152 32.38 -19.29 -22.33
N ALA A 153 32.11 -20.60 -22.18
CA ALA A 153 32.45 -21.60 -23.20
C ALA A 153 31.73 -21.39 -24.54
N THR A 154 30.57 -20.72 -24.53
CA THR A 154 29.74 -20.52 -25.72
C THR A 154 29.76 -19.08 -26.25
N MET A 155 30.58 -18.20 -25.66
CA MET A 155 30.66 -16.80 -26.06
C MET A 155 31.65 -16.57 -27.19
N SER A 156 31.38 -15.59 -28.05
CA SER A 156 32.36 -15.15 -29.05
C SER A 156 33.50 -14.37 -28.39
N HIS A 157 34.67 -14.33 -29.05
CA HIS A 157 35.82 -13.56 -28.55
C HIS A 157 35.48 -12.07 -28.35
N ARG A 158 34.67 -11.49 -29.25
CA ARG A 158 34.22 -10.10 -29.15
C ARG A 158 33.40 -9.86 -27.89
N ASP A 159 32.45 -10.74 -27.61
CA ASP A 159 31.57 -10.61 -26.45
C ASP A 159 32.33 -10.84 -25.14
N LEU A 160 33.32 -11.75 -25.16
CA LEU A 160 34.20 -12.00 -24.04
C LEU A 160 35.05 -10.76 -23.70
N LYS A 161 35.64 -10.11 -24.71
CA LYS A 161 36.39 -8.86 -24.53
C LYS A 161 35.51 -7.72 -24.01
N GLN A 162 34.24 -7.67 -24.44
CA GLN A 162 33.28 -6.71 -23.91
C GLN A 162 32.93 -6.99 -22.45
N LEU A 163 32.76 -8.26 -22.08
CA LEU A 163 32.51 -8.69 -20.70
C LEU A 163 33.68 -8.34 -19.77
N GLU A 164 34.91 -8.66 -20.18
CA GLU A 164 36.15 -8.29 -19.49
C GLU A 164 36.19 -6.78 -19.22
N GLY A 165 36.03 -5.95 -20.26
CA GLY A 165 36.05 -4.50 -20.10
C GLY A 165 34.93 -3.94 -19.21
N ARG A 166 33.78 -4.63 -19.11
CA ARG A 166 32.71 -4.27 -18.17
C ARG A 166 33.09 -4.63 -16.73
N LEU A 167 33.66 -5.82 -16.52
CA LEU A 167 34.10 -6.29 -15.21
C LEU A 167 35.25 -5.43 -14.68
N ASP A 168 36.24 -5.09 -15.50
CA ASP A 168 37.36 -4.24 -15.11
C ASP A 168 36.91 -2.85 -14.66
N LYS A 169 35.98 -2.23 -15.40
CA LYS A 169 35.39 -0.94 -14.99
C LYS A 169 34.62 -1.06 -13.68
N GLY A 170 33.86 -2.15 -13.49
CA GLY A 170 33.13 -2.41 -12.25
C GLY A 170 34.06 -2.61 -11.06
N LEU A 171 35.10 -3.42 -11.23
CA LEU A 171 36.13 -3.67 -10.22
C LEU A 171 36.92 -2.41 -9.88
N GLY A 172 37.25 -1.59 -10.88
CA GLY A 172 37.89 -0.29 -10.68
C GLY A 172 37.08 0.61 -9.76
N LYS A 173 35.76 0.71 -9.98
CA LYS A 173 34.85 1.49 -9.12
C LYS A 173 34.78 0.93 -7.70
N ILE A 174 34.69 -0.40 -7.55
CA ILE A 174 34.64 -1.05 -6.24
C ILE A 174 35.95 -0.79 -5.47
N ARG A 175 37.11 -0.93 -6.12
CA ARG A 175 38.41 -0.67 -5.51
C ARG A 175 38.56 0.80 -5.10
N ALA A 176 38.18 1.73 -5.97
CA ALA A 176 38.22 3.16 -5.66
C ALA A 176 37.37 3.49 -4.42
N ARG A 177 36.13 2.97 -4.36
CA ARG A 177 35.25 3.18 -3.21
C ARG A 177 35.79 2.54 -1.93
N LYS A 178 36.36 1.33 -2.01
CA LYS A 178 37.00 0.68 -0.87
C LYS A 178 38.18 1.50 -0.35
N ASN A 179 39.03 2.02 -1.24
CA ASN A 179 40.16 2.85 -0.87
C ASN A 179 39.70 4.17 -0.21
N GLU A 180 38.68 4.82 -0.76
CA GLU A 180 38.09 6.04 -0.18
C GLU A 180 37.62 5.79 1.27
N LEU A 181 36.89 4.70 1.51
CA LEU A 181 36.41 4.33 2.84
C LEU A 181 37.56 3.98 3.81
N LEU A 182 38.58 3.27 3.32
CA LEU A 182 39.76 2.94 4.13
C LEU A 182 40.54 4.19 4.53
N CYS A 183 40.72 5.16 3.61
CA CYS A 183 41.37 6.42 3.93
C CYS A 183 40.58 7.20 4.98
N ALA A 184 39.24 7.27 4.84
CA ALA A 184 38.39 7.93 5.82
C ALA A 184 38.49 7.28 7.21
N GLU A 185 38.56 5.96 7.29
CA GLU A 185 38.73 5.22 8.54
C GLU A 185 40.10 5.51 9.19
N ILE A 186 41.17 5.53 8.39
CA ILE A 186 42.52 5.87 8.88
C ILE A 186 42.55 7.28 9.44
N GLU A 187 41.98 8.26 8.73
CA GLU A 187 41.90 9.65 9.19
C GLU A 187 41.12 9.78 10.50
N TYR A 188 40.01 9.03 10.63
CA TYR A 188 39.23 9.00 11.86
C TYR A 188 40.06 8.44 13.03
N MET A 189 40.74 7.31 12.83
CA MET A 189 41.55 6.68 13.87
C MET A 189 42.72 7.55 14.30
N GLN A 190 43.40 8.21 13.36
CA GLN A 190 44.49 9.15 13.66
C GLN A 190 44.00 10.36 14.46
N ARG A 191 42.85 10.92 14.11
CA ARG A 191 42.24 12.02 14.89
C ARG A 191 41.91 11.57 16.31
N ARG A 192 41.35 10.36 16.44
CA ARG A 192 41.00 9.81 17.75
C ARG A 192 42.22 9.54 18.62
N GLU A 193 43.29 9.03 18.03
CA GLU A 193 44.57 8.84 18.71
C GLU A 193 45.11 10.17 19.24
N MET A 194 45.10 11.22 18.42
CA MET A 194 45.55 12.57 18.81
C MET A 194 44.74 13.14 19.98
N GLU A 195 43.40 13.00 19.94
CA GLU A 195 42.54 13.42 21.06
C GLU A 195 42.87 12.68 22.35
N LEU A 196 43.07 11.37 22.28
CA LEU A 196 43.41 10.54 23.43
C LEU A 196 44.79 10.86 23.99
N GLN A 197 45.77 11.14 23.12
CA GLN A 197 47.11 11.59 23.52
C GLN A 197 47.04 12.95 24.25
N ASN A 198 46.27 13.90 23.71
CA ASN A 198 46.08 15.21 24.34
C ASN A 198 45.39 15.09 25.72
N ASN A 199 44.35 14.27 25.82
CA ASN A 199 43.66 14.01 27.09
C ASN A 199 44.58 13.33 28.11
N ASN A 200 45.38 12.35 27.67
CA ASN A 200 46.36 11.70 28.55
C ASN A 200 47.44 12.67 29.05
N PHE A 201 47.92 13.56 28.18
CA PHE A 201 48.88 14.59 28.56
C PHE A 201 48.30 15.52 29.64
N PHE A 202 47.09 16.04 29.41
CA PHE A 202 46.39 16.90 30.38
C PHE A 202 46.15 16.21 31.73
N LEU A 203 45.73 14.94 31.71
CA LEU A 203 45.52 14.17 32.94
C LEU A 203 46.82 13.96 33.71
N ARG A 204 47.95 13.67 33.03
CA ARG A 204 49.25 13.53 33.68
C ARG A 204 49.70 14.83 34.34
N GLU A 205 49.47 15.96 33.69
CA GLU A 205 49.74 17.29 34.27
C GLU A 205 48.89 17.52 35.52
N LYS A 206 47.58 17.23 35.45
CA LYS A 206 46.66 17.35 36.60
C LYS A 206 47.04 16.46 37.79
N VAL A 207 47.48 15.24 37.53
CA VAL A 207 47.97 14.32 38.58
C VAL A 207 49.20 14.92 39.25
N ALA A 208 50.19 15.39 38.47
CA ALA A 208 51.40 16.02 39.01
C ALA A 208 51.11 17.28 39.82
N GLU A 209 50.13 18.11 39.41
CA GLU A 209 49.66 19.26 40.19
C GLU A 209 49.05 18.83 41.53
N THR A 210 48.20 17.79 41.51
CA THR A 210 47.53 17.28 42.72
C THR A 210 48.53 16.66 43.70
N GLU A 211 49.49 15.88 43.21
CA GLU A 211 50.58 15.29 44.01
C GLU A 211 51.41 16.39 44.67
N ARG A 212 51.77 17.46 43.95
CA ARG A 212 52.47 18.63 44.52
C ARG A 212 51.66 19.30 45.63
N GLY A 213 50.35 19.48 45.43
CA GLY A 213 49.45 20.04 46.45
C GLY A 213 49.32 19.16 47.70
N GLN A 214 49.26 17.84 47.52
CA GLN A 214 49.25 16.88 48.63
C GLN A 214 50.58 16.87 49.39
N GLN A 215 51.73 16.90 48.69
CA GLN A 215 53.06 17.00 49.31
C GLN A 215 53.20 18.28 50.14
N GLN A 216 52.70 19.41 49.64
CA GLN A 216 52.69 20.68 50.38
C GLN A 216 51.80 20.61 51.63
N THR A 217 50.64 19.94 51.53
CA THR A 217 49.72 19.75 52.66
C THR A 217 50.31 18.81 53.73
N LEU A 218 50.93 17.70 53.31
CA LEU A 218 51.68 16.77 54.18
C LEU A 218 52.88 17.44 54.87
N ASN A 219 53.55 18.40 54.22
CA ASN A 219 54.63 19.16 54.86
C ASN A 219 54.12 20.20 55.87
N MET A 220 52.83 20.57 55.83
CA MET A 220 52.22 21.54 56.73
C MET A 220 51.53 20.89 57.96
N MET A 221 51.07 19.63 57.85
CA MET A 221 50.70 18.78 58.99
C MET A 221 51.87 17.85 59.32
N GLY A 222 52.72 18.23 60.28
CA GLY A 222 53.89 17.44 60.68
C GLY A 222 53.59 15.96 60.92
N ALA A 223 54.53 15.10 60.55
CA ALA A 223 54.43 13.64 60.62
C ALA A 223 53.89 13.13 61.97
N ALA A 224 52.68 12.56 61.94
CA ALA A 224 52.21 11.63 62.95
C ALA A 224 52.32 10.22 62.36
N SER A 225 53.18 9.40 62.97
CA SER A 225 53.42 8.01 62.60
C SER A 225 52.14 7.18 62.71
N THR A 226 51.68 6.59 61.60
CA THR A 226 50.94 5.31 61.65
C THR A 226 51.33 4.40 60.48
N SER A 227 51.96 3.32 60.90
CA SER A 227 52.33 2.06 60.25
C SER A 227 51.34 1.52 59.21
N ASN A 228 51.91 0.84 58.22
CA ASN A 228 51.41 -0.36 57.51
C ASN A 228 49.90 -0.50 57.30
N GLU A 229 49.41 -0.32 56.06
CA GLU A 229 48.33 -1.16 55.46
C GLU A 229 47.96 -0.85 53.99
N TYR A 230 48.60 0.11 53.30
CA TYR A 230 48.13 0.58 51.97
C TYR A 230 48.85 -0.01 50.74
N GLU A 231 49.79 -0.95 50.89
CA GLU A 231 50.43 -1.62 49.74
C GLU A 231 49.50 -2.62 49.02
N GLN A 232 48.32 -2.92 49.55
CA GLN A 232 47.43 -3.97 49.05
C GLN A 232 46.27 -3.46 48.18
N ASN A 233 46.51 -2.56 47.22
CA ASN A 233 45.49 -2.27 46.19
C ASN A 233 46.03 -1.73 44.85
N MET A 234 47.28 -2.03 44.51
CA MET A 234 47.74 -1.90 43.11
C MET A 234 47.04 -2.98 42.29
N ILE A 235 45.85 -2.64 41.76
CA ILE A 235 45.17 -3.41 40.72
C ILE A 235 46.18 -3.54 39.58
N HIS A 236 46.72 -4.74 39.41
CA HIS A 236 47.55 -5.11 38.28
C HIS A 236 46.67 -4.99 37.03
N CYS A 237 46.68 -3.82 36.41
CA CYS A 237 45.95 -3.57 35.18
C CYS A 237 46.78 -4.18 34.05
N ASP A 238 46.54 -5.46 33.77
CA ASP A 238 47.11 -6.13 32.60
C ASP A 238 46.61 -5.41 31.33
N PRO A 239 47.51 -4.80 30.52
CA PRO A 239 47.14 -4.11 29.29
C PRO A 239 46.38 -4.99 28.30
N ARG A 240 46.50 -6.32 28.40
CA ARG A 240 45.75 -7.26 27.54
C ARG A 240 44.26 -7.31 27.85
N THR A 241 43.87 -7.17 29.11
CA THR A 241 42.47 -7.23 29.53
C THR A 241 41.68 -5.99 29.10
N PHE A 242 42.33 -4.81 29.11
CA PHE A 242 41.72 -3.55 28.67
C PHE A 242 41.45 -3.51 27.15
N LEU A 243 42.35 -4.08 26.34
CA LEU A 243 42.16 -4.19 24.90
C LEU A 243 41.02 -5.16 24.54
N GLN A 244 40.89 -6.28 25.27
CA GLN A 244 39.83 -7.27 25.04
C GLN A 244 38.43 -6.71 25.36
N PHE A 245 38.31 -5.89 26.41
CA PHE A 245 37.03 -5.27 26.80
C PHE A 245 36.57 -4.19 25.81
N ASN A 246 37.50 -3.39 25.27
CA ASN A 246 37.18 -2.40 24.24
C ASN A 246 36.80 -3.02 22.89
N PHE A 247 37.38 -4.16 22.54
CA PHE A 247 37.03 -4.88 21.31
C PHE A 247 35.61 -5.49 21.35
N MET A 248 35.10 -5.80 22.55
CA MET A 248 33.72 -6.28 22.73
C MET A 248 32.68 -5.16 22.80
N GLN A 249 33.04 -3.96 23.29
CA GLN A 249 32.08 -2.86 23.50
C GLN A 249 31.92 -1.94 22.27
N GLN A 250 32.90 -1.90 21.36
CA GLN A 250 32.90 -1.00 20.19
C GLN A 250 32.62 -1.71 18.86
N GLN A 251 31.86 -2.81 18.85
CA GLN A 251 31.20 -3.25 17.62
C GLN A 251 30.18 -2.16 17.24
N PRO A 252 30.35 -1.44 16.12
CA PRO A 252 29.26 -0.63 15.60
C PRO A 252 28.16 -1.60 15.17
N GLN A 253 26.96 -1.40 15.73
CA GLN A 253 25.72 -2.05 15.30
C GLN A 253 25.40 -1.66 13.86
N TYR A 254 26.14 -2.21 12.89
CA TYR A 254 25.72 -2.25 11.51
C TYR A 254 24.80 -3.44 11.34
N TYR A 255 23.51 -3.12 11.29
CA TYR A 255 22.40 -3.95 10.85
C TYR A 255 22.83 -5.08 9.90
N SER A 256 22.80 -6.32 10.41
CA SER A 256 22.81 -7.53 9.62
C SER A 256 21.46 -7.66 8.89
N GLN A 257 21.31 -7.08 7.71
CA GLN A 257 20.33 -7.59 6.74
C GLN A 257 20.94 -8.84 6.08
N GLN A 258 20.88 -9.95 6.81
CA GLN A 258 21.18 -11.27 6.25
C GLN A 258 20.40 -12.37 6.97
N GLU A 259 19.08 -12.24 7.01
CA GLU A 259 18.18 -13.38 7.16
C GLU A 259 17.06 -13.28 6.12
N ASP A 260 17.30 -13.89 4.95
CA ASP A 260 16.26 -14.50 4.13
C ASP A 260 16.90 -15.42 3.07
N ARG A 261 17.69 -16.38 3.56
CA ARG A 261 18.24 -17.45 2.71
C ARG A 261 18.16 -18.82 3.38
N LYS A 262 17.03 -19.12 4.01
CA LYS A 262 16.66 -20.50 4.40
C LYS A 262 15.14 -20.71 4.28
N SER A 263 14.65 -20.83 3.05
CA SER A 263 13.46 -21.62 2.71
C SER A 263 13.33 -21.76 1.21
N PHE A 264 14.16 -22.61 0.61
CA PHE A 264 13.82 -23.26 -0.66
C PHE A 264 14.78 -24.43 -0.89
N ASN A 265 14.61 -25.51 -0.11
CA ASN A 265 15.10 -26.85 -0.44
C ASN A 265 14.48 -27.87 0.52
N SER A 266 13.18 -28.13 0.40
CA SER A 266 12.56 -29.43 0.73
C SER A 266 11.06 -29.46 0.42
N VAL A 267 10.66 -29.46 -0.85
CA VAL A 267 9.45 -30.18 -1.29
C VAL A 267 9.73 -30.69 -2.70
N GLY A 268 10.00 -31.98 -2.80
CA GLY A 268 10.45 -32.61 -4.05
C GLY A 268 10.90 -34.06 -3.85
N ARG A 269 10.10 -34.85 -3.13
CA ARG A 269 9.88 -36.28 -3.37
C ARG A 269 8.42 -36.55 -3.10
#